data_AF-A0A836SK65-F1
#
_entry.id   AF-A0A836SK65-F1
#
_cell.length_a   1.000
_cell.length_b   1.000
_cell.length_c   1.000
_cell.angle_alpha   90.00
_cell.angle_beta   90.00
_cell.angle_gamma   90.00
#
_symmetry.space_group_name_H-M   'P 1'
#
loop_
_entity.id
_entity.type
_entity.pdbx_description
1 polymer ?
#
loop_
_entity_poly.entity_id
_entity_poly.type
_entity_poly.pdbx_seq_one_letter_code
_entity_poly.pdbx_strand_id
1 'polypeptide(L)'
;PQFSKYKGKVCNGIFIHITDLESFKPVEIYLKIIRAVKIAHMDRFNWLQPPYEGVTDKMPFDLLIGKRDIRSRIESGELISEILDQFEDGTESFFRERRRYLIY
;
A
#
# COMPACT_ATOMS: atom_id res chain seq x y z
N PRO A 1 -21.70 1.13 3.36
CA PRO A 1 -21.01 1.05 4.68
C PRO A 1 -21.90 1.56 5.83
N GLN A 2 -21.70 1.06 7.06
CA GLN A 2 -22.50 1.48 8.23
C GLN A 2 -22.00 2.81 8.85
N PHE A 3 -20.73 3.17 8.67
CA PHE A 3 -20.12 4.41 9.18
C PHE A 3 -19.07 4.98 8.20
N SER A 4 -18.49 6.14 8.55
CA SER A 4 -17.43 6.86 7.81
C SER A 4 -17.86 7.41 6.42
N LYS A 5 -16.88 7.74 5.57
CA LYS A 5 -16.97 8.51 4.30
C LYS A 5 -17.97 7.98 3.26
N TYR A 6 -18.37 6.72 3.36
CA TYR A 6 -19.33 6.08 2.45
C TYR A 6 -20.58 5.54 3.18
N LYS A 7 -20.93 6.10 4.35
CA LYS A 7 -22.15 5.73 5.08
C LYS A 7 -23.38 5.85 4.18
N GLY A 8 -24.23 4.82 4.17
CA GLY A 8 -25.47 4.79 3.38
C GLY A 8 -25.27 4.66 1.86
N LYS A 9 -24.04 4.56 1.37
CA LYS A 9 -23.74 4.37 -0.06
C LYS A 9 -23.49 2.91 -0.39
N VAL A 10 -23.96 2.47 -1.55
CA VAL A 10 -23.57 1.19 -2.15
C VAL A 10 -22.10 1.30 -2.58
N CYS A 11 -21.26 0.38 -2.10
CA CYS A 11 -19.86 0.31 -2.47
C CYS A 11 -19.63 -0.97 -3.27
N ASN A 12 -19.01 -0.83 -4.44
CA ASN A 12 -18.52 -1.95 -5.23
C ASN A 12 -17.04 -2.14 -4.92
N GLY A 13 -16.59 -3.38 -4.89
CA GLY A 13 -15.21 -3.70 -4.57
C GLY A 13 -14.91 -5.18 -4.73
N ILE A 14 -13.75 -5.57 -4.24
CA ILE A 14 -13.26 -6.94 -4.27
C ILE A 14 -13.07 -7.45 -2.84
N PHE A 15 -13.35 -8.73 -2.65
CA PHE A 15 -12.98 -9.46 -1.44
C PHE A 15 -11.74 -10.30 -1.75
N ILE A 16 -10.67 -10.10 -0.98
CA ILE A 16 -9.44 -10.87 -1.14
C ILE A 16 -9.53 -12.07 -0.21
N HIS A 17 -9.75 -13.26 -0.80
CA HIS A 17 -9.72 -14.52 -0.08
C HIS A 17 -8.32 -15.11 -0.16
N ILE A 18 -7.62 -15.17 0.99
CA ILE A 18 -6.28 -15.75 1.09
C ILE A 18 -6.43 -17.25 1.34
N THR A 19 -5.97 -18.07 0.40
CA THR A 19 -6.06 -19.54 0.48
C THR A 19 -4.79 -20.22 1.00
N ASP A 20 -3.66 -19.51 0.92
CA ASP A 20 -2.37 -19.95 1.44
C ASP A 20 -1.67 -18.72 2.04
N LEU A 21 -1.43 -18.77 3.35
CA LEU A 21 -0.88 -17.66 4.11
C LEU A 21 0.64 -17.55 3.92
N GLU A 22 1.33 -18.68 3.75
CA GLU A 22 2.81 -18.72 3.66
C GLU A 22 3.32 -18.13 2.35
N SER A 23 2.57 -18.30 1.25
CA SER A 23 2.91 -17.68 -0.04
C SER A 23 2.39 -16.25 -0.20
N PHE A 24 1.52 -15.77 0.70
CA PHE A 24 0.89 -14.48 0.57
C PHE A 24 1.85 -13.33 0.91
N LYS A 25 2.04 -12.42 -0.04
CA LYS A 25 2.82 -11.18 0.12
C LYS A 25 1.89 -9.97 0.15
N PRO A 26 1.41 -9.53 1.34
CA PRO A 26 0.34 -8.55 1.44
C PRO A 26 0.68 -7.22 0.75
N VAL A 27 1.86 -6.66 1.04
CA VAL A 27 2.27 -5.35 0.50
C VAL A 27 2.30 -5.38 -1.02
N GLU A 28 2.92 -6.41 -1.61
CA GLU A 28 2.99 -6.57 -3.06
C GLU A 28 1.60 -6.68 -3.71
N ILE A 29 0.73 -7.52 -3.15
CA ILE A 29 -0.62 -7.73 -3.68
C ILE A 29 -1.44 -6.44 -3.61
N TYR A 30 -1.43 -5.72 -2.49
CA TYR A 30 -2.21 -4.48 -2.36
C TYR A 30 -1.67 -3.36 -3.25
N LEU A 31 -0.35 -3.26 -3.45
CA LEU A 31 0.22 -2.32 -4.43
C LEU A 31 -0.17 -2.67 -5.86
N LYS A 32 -0.18 -3.96 -6.22
CA LYS A 32 -0.69 -4.44 -7.53
C LYS A 32 -2.16 -4.11 -7.72
N ILE A 33 -3.00 -4.27 -6.69
CA ILE A 33 -4.42 -3.90 -6.73
C ILE A 33 -4.57 -2.39 -6.94
N ILE A 34 -3.84 -1.56 -6.21
CA ILE A 34 -3.88 -0.09 -6.38
C ILE A 34 -3.51 0.30 -7.81
N ARG A 35 -2.41 -0.27 -8.34
CA ARG A 35 -2.01 -0.04 -9.73
C ARG A 35 -3.08 -0.49 -10.73
N ALA A 36 -3.66 -1.68 -10.54
CA ALA A 36 -4.72 -2.20 -11.41
C ALA A 36 -5.97 -1.31 -11.42
N VAL A 37 -6.41 -0.85 -10.24
CA VAL A 37 -7.54 0.09 -10.09
C VAL A 37 -7.23 1.42 -10.77
N LYS A 38 -6.00 1.94 -10.60
CA LYS A 38 -5.56 3.16 -11.29
C LYS A 38 -5.61 3.02 -12.80
N ILE A 39 -5.13 1.90 -13.35
CA ILE A 39 -5.13 1.64 -14.80
C ILE A 39 -6.57 1.54 -15.31
N ALA A 40 -7.43 0.79 -14.61
CA ALA A 40 -8.83 0.57 -15.01
C ALA A 40 -9.70 1.83 -14.92
N HIS A 41 -9.32 2.81 -14.09
CA HIS A 41 -10.10 4.00 -13.81
C HIS A 41 -9.25 5.28 -13.85
N MET A 42 -8.37 5.41 -14.85
CA MET A 42 -7.38 6.49 -14.92
C MET A 42 -8.00 7.90 -14.86
N ASP A 43 -9.21 8.06 -15.38
CA ASP A 43 -10.02 9.28 -15.39
C ASP A 43 -10.61 9.65 -14.02
N ARG A 44 -10.76 8.67 -13.11
CA ARG A 44 -11.45 8.82 -11.82
C ARG A 44 -10.58 8.52 -10.61
N PHE A 45 -9.42 7.89 -10.81
CA PHE A 45 -8.52 7.52 -9.73
C PHE A 45 -7.92 8.77 -9.09
N ASN A 46 -8.04 8.86 -7.76
CA ASN A 46 -7.46 9.95 -6.98
C ASN A 46 -6.84 9.39 -5.71
N TRP A 47 -5.62 9.83 -5.40
CA TRP A 47 -5.05 9.62 -4.08
C TRP A 47 -5.81 10.46 -3.05
N LEU A 48 -5.97 9.91 -1.84
CA LEU A 48 -6.45 10.69 -0.71
C LEU A 48 -5.51 11.87 -0.49
N GLN A 49 -6.06 13.07 -0.41
CA GLN A 49 -5.29 14.29 -0.13
C GLN A 49 -5.15 14.48 1.39
N PRO A 50 -4.13 15.23 1.86
CA PRO A 50 -4.10 15.70 3.24
C PRO A 50 -5.36 16.53 3.57
N PRO A 51 -5.79 16.59 4.84
CA PRO A 51 -5.13 16.03 6.02
C PRO A 51 -5.49 14.56 6.31
N TYR A 52 -4.60 13.85 7.01
CA TYR A 52 -4.84 12.50 7.51
C TYR A 52 -4.17 12.28 8.87
N GLU A 53 -4.94 11.78 9.85
CA GLU A 53 -4.45 11.53 11.23
C GLU A 53 -3.67 12.70 11.84
N GLY A 54 -4.13 13.94 11.61
CA GLY A 54 -3.50 15.15 12.12
C GLY A 54 -2.29 15.66 11.32
N VAL A 55 -1.82 14.91 10.32
CA VAL A 55 -0.78 15.35 9.38
C VAL A 55 -1.42 16.12 8.22
N THR A 56 -0.96 17.35 7.99
CA THR A 56 -1.56 18.28 7.03
C THR A 56 -0.70 18.56 5.80
N ASP A 57 0.59 18.21 5.85
CA ASP A 57 1.62 18.58 4.86
C ASP A 57 2.14 17.40 4.03
N LYS A 58 1.67 16.17 4.30
CA LYS A 58 2.11 14.95 3.62
C LYS A 58 0.95 14.15 3.09
N MET A 59 1.14 13.60 1.89
CA MET A 59 0.19 12.66 1.31
C MET A 59 -0.01 11.46 2.25
N PRO A 60 -1.27 11.09 2.55
CA PRO A 60 -1.58 9.96 3.43
C PRO A 60 -0.93 8.64 3.00
N PHE A 61 -0.86 8.38 1.69
CA PHE A 61 -0.19 7.20 1.17
C PHE A 61 1.32 7.20 1.48
N ASP A 62 1.99 8.33 1.22
CA ASP A 62 3.43 8.51 1.45
C ASP A 62 3.76 8.40 2.96
N LEU A 63 2.83 8.83 3.82
CA LEU A 63 2.93 8.66 5.28
C LEU A 63 2.85 7.19 5.70
N LEU A 64 1.86 6.45 5.19
CA LEU A 64 1.60 5.05 5.59
C LEU A 64 2.64 4.08 5.04
N ILE A 65 3.12 4.30 3.81
CA ILE A 65 4.12 3.43 3.19
C ILE A 65 5.55 3.71 3.69
N GLY A 66 5.77 4.85 4.35
CA GLY A 66 7.06 5.22 4.94
C GLY A 66 8.14 5.65 3.95
N LYS A 67 7.82 5.74 2.65
CA LYS A 67 8.72 6.15 1.57
C LYS A 67 8.01 7.10 0.60
N ARG A 68 8.69 8.20 0.22
CA ARG A 68 8.07 9.29 -0.55
C ARG A 68 7.98 9.04 -2.05
N ASP A 69 8.76 8.11 -2.59
CA ASP A 69 8.90 7.86 -4.04
C ASP A 69 7.92 6.80 -4.56
N ILE A 70 7.38 5.95 -3.69
CA ILE A 70 6.51 4.82 -4.08
C ILE A 70 5.30 5.29 -4.90
N ARG A 71 4.61 6.33 -4.42
CA ARG A 71 3.44 6.87 -5.10
C ARG A 71 3.78 7.35 -6.51
N SER A 72 4.85 8.13 -6.66
CA SER A 72 5.30 8.63 -7.98
C SER A 72 5.73 7.51 -8.92
N ARG A 73 6.34 6.43 -8.41
CA ARG A 73 6.73 5.26 -9.22
C ARG A 73 5.51 4.45 -9.68
N ILE A 74 4.48 4.35 -8.86
CA ILE A 74 3.19 3.79 -9.28
C ILE A 74 2.53 4.67 -10.35
N GLU A 75 2.62 5.99 -10.18
CA GLU A 75 2.10 6.96 -11.15
C GLU A 75 2.81 6.90 -12.50
N SER A 76 4.12 6.67 -12.52
CA SER A 76 4.94 6.52 -13.74
C SER A 76 4.75 5.16 -14.44
N GLY A 77 4.05 4.20 -13.81
CA GLY A 77 3.75 2.90 -14.40
C GLY A 77 4.81 1.83 -14.20
N GLU A 78 5.76 2.06 -13.29
CA GLU A 78 6.84 1.12 -12.96
C GLU A 78 6.32 -0.19 -12.34
N LEU A 79 6.99 -1.32 -12.60
CA LEU A 79 6.60 -2.63 -12.08
C LEU A 79 6.61 -2.63 -10.55
N ILE A 80 5.56 -3.19 -9.95
CA ILE A 80 5.47 -3.25 -8.48
C ILE A 80 6.64 -4.05 -7.89
N SER A 81 7.15 -5.06 -8.60
CA SER A 81 8.37 -5.77 -8.20
C SER A 81 9.57 -4.82 -8.11
N GLU A 82 9.84 -4.04 -9.16
CA GLU A 82 10.96 -3.07 -9.20
C GLU A 82 10.84 -1.98 -8.12
N ILE A 83 9.60 -1.59 -7.80
CA ILE A 83 9.32 -0.67 -6.70
C ILE A 83 9.65 -1.31 -5.34
N LEU A 84 9.47 -2.62 -5.20
CA LEU A 84 9.68 -3.35 -3.96
C LEU A 84 11.11 -3.81 -3.75
N ASP A 85 11.91 -3.97 -4.81
CA ASP A 85 13.33 -4.34 -4.71
C ASP A 85 14.10 -3.38 -3.78
N GLN A 86 13.73 -2.09 -3.75
CA GLN A 86 14.35 -1.11 -2.86
C GLN A 86 14.14 -1.37 -1.35
N PHE A 87 13.20 -2.25 -0.99
CA PHE A 87 12.94 -2.63 0.39
C PHE A 87 13.73 -3.87 0.81
N GLU A 88 14.32 -4.62 -0.12
CA GLU A 88 15.00 -5.90 0.19
C GLU A 88 16.16 -5.67 1.16
N ASP A 89 17.06 -4.74 0.87
CA ASP A 89 18.22 -4.42 1.73
C ASP A 89 17.80 -4.03 3.15
N GLY A 90 16.79 -3.16 3.25
CA GLY A 90 16.26 -2.70 4.54
C GLY A 90 15.55 -3.81 5.32
N THR A 91 14.82 -4.65 4.60
CA THR A 91 14.13 -5.83 5.14
C THR A 91 15.16 -6.82 5.70
N GLU A 92 16.18 -7.16 4.92
CA GLU A 92 17.26 -8.03 5.38
C GLU A 92 18.01 -7.46 6.58
N SER A 93 18.34 -6.16 6.57
CA SER A 93 18.99 -5.51 7.73
C SER A 93 18.12 -5.62 8.97
N PHE A 94 16.83 -5.33 8.85
CA PHE A 94 15.88 -5.46 9.95
C PHE A 94 15.77 -6.90 10.45
N PHE A 95 15.73 -7.89 9.55
CA PHE A 95 15.73 -9.30 9.94
C PHE A 95 17.01 -9.69 10.70
N ARG A 96 18.17 -9.13 10.34
CA ARG A 96 19.43 -9.36 11.07
C ARG A 96 19.43 -8.69 12.43
N GLU A 97 18.97 -7.45 12.52
CA GLU A 97 18.93 -6.65 13.75
C GLU A 97 17.93 -7.20 14.76
N ARG A 98 16.73 -7.58 14.32
CA ARG A 98 15.66 -8.07 15.20
C ARG A 98 16.03 -9.35 15.93
N ARG A 99 16.97 -10.17 15.42
CA ARG A 99 17.40 -11.45 16.04
C ARG A 99 17.82 -11.31 17.50
N ARG A 100 18.40 -10.16 17.88
CA ARG A 100 18.84 -9.90 19.26
C ARG A 100 17.68 -9.69 20.24
N TYR A 101 16.48 -9.48 19.73
CA TYR A 101 15.28 -9.15 20.49
C TYR A 101 14.17 -10.19 20.33
N LEU A 102 14.42 -11.30 19.62
CA LEU A 102 13.45 -12.38 19.48
C LEU A 102 13.37 -13.18 20.78
N ILE A 103 12.15 -13.30 21.32
CA ILE A 103 11.82 -14.15 22.47
C ILE A 103 11.19 -15.48 21.99
N TYR A 104 10.76 -15.52 20.72
CA TYR A 104 10.23 -16.68 20.00
C TYR A 104 10.65 -16.63 18.53
#